data_AF-A0A6G7XP42-F1
#
_entry.id   AF-A0A6G7XP42-F1
#
_cell.length_a   1.000
_cell.length_b   1.000
_cell.length_c   1.000
_cell.angle_alpha   90.00
_cell.angle_beta   90.00
_cell.angle_gamma   90.00
#
_symmetry.space_group_name_H-M   'P 1'
#
loop_
_entity.id
_entity.type
_entity.pdbx_description
1 polymer ?
#
loop_
_entity_poly.entity_id
_entity_poly.type
_entity_poly.pdbx_seq_one_letter_code
_entity_poly.pdbx_strand_id
1 'polypeptide(L)'
;MLSDIAAVATAAGVLAAVVQLLLSRRQARAAFEHEFIRRFWAIGDDALQQPQTHSGTVERKRYLRLCEDEFEVMRLGSISWRTWEVWHEAIRDGAAVHRDYLDDYEWVGTCMGVEDHPGADCPAIFRSGTGVHSQHMSARWRSSVGRLWFTTASAARRTAYIRGGRFTTRAS
;
A
#
# COMPACT_ATOMS: atom_id res chain seq x y z
N MET A 1 40.20 -28.05 8.11
CA MET A 1 40.19 -28.00 6.63
C MET A 1 38.84 -28.42 6.05
N LEU A 2 38.41 -29.69 6.13
CA LEU A 2 37.07 -30.10 5.64
C LEU A 2 35.92 -29.43 6.40
N SER A 3 36.06 -29.24 7.71
CA SER A 3 35.13 -28.49 8.57
C SER A 3 34.94 -27.04 8.08
N ASP A 4 36.03 -26.40 7.69
CA ASP A 4 36.05 -24.98 7.35
C ASP A 4 35.41 -24.76 5.99
N ILE A 5 35.66 -25.69 5.05
CA ILE A 5 35.01 -25.71 3.74
C ILE A 5 33.49 -25.88 3.90
N ALA A 6 33.04 -26.81 4.76
CA ALA A 6 31.61 -27.01 5.01
C ALA A 6 30.94 -25.79 5.66
N ALA A 7 31.63 -25.11 6.58
CA ALA A 7 31.14 -23.88 7.21
C ALA A 7 30.99 -22.75 6.19
N VAL A 8 31.99 -22.54 5.32
CA VAL A 8 31.96 -21.52 4.27
C VAL A 8 30.84 -21.81 3.26
N ALA A 9 30.68 -23.07 2.84
CA ALA A 9 29.61 -23.46 1.93
C ALA A 9 28.22 -23.22 2.53
N THR A 10 28.04 -23.53 3.80
CA THR A 10 26.77 -23.28 4.53
C THR A 10 26.49 -21.78 4.62
N ALA A 11 27.48 -20.98 5.00
CA ALA A 11 27.35 -19.53 5.09
C ALA A 11 26.97 -18.90 3.72
N ALA A 12 27.61 -19.35 2.64
CA ALA A 12 27.28 -18.92 1.29
C ALA A 12 25.84 -19.32 0.90
N GLY A 13 25.41 -20.53 1.24
CA GLY A 13 24.05 -21.00 1.00
C GLY A 13 22.99 -20.17 1.73
N VAL A 14 23.21 -19.85 3.01
CA VAL A 14 22.32 -18.98 3.79
C VAL A 14 22.26 -17.58 3.19
N LEU A 15 23.41 -17.01 2.81
CA LEU A 15 23.46 -15.68 2.20
C LEU A 15 22.69 -15.65 0.87
N ALA A 16 22.88 -16.66 0.01
CA ALA A 16 22.15 -16.79 -1.24
C ALA A 16 20.63 -16.88 -1.02
N ALA A 17 20.18 -17.68 -0.04
CA ALA A 17 18.76 -17.79 0.31
C ALA A 17 18.17 -16.45 0.78
N VAL A 18 18.92 -15.68 1.59
CA VAL A 18 18.50 -14.33 2.02
C VAL A 18 18.38 -13.38 0.83
N VAL A 19 19.36 -13.36 -0.08
CA VAL A 19 19.31 -12.53 -1.29
C VAL A 19 18.12 -12.90 -2.18
N GLN A 20 17.90 -14.20 -2.40
CA GLN A 20 16.76 -14.69 -3.18
C GLN A 20 15.42 -14.27 -2.57
N LEU A 21 15.29 -14.34 -1.24
CA LEU A 21 14.09 -13.87 -0.53
C LEU A 21 13.86 -12.37 -0.71
N LEU A 22 14.93 -11.56 -0.65
CA LEU A 22 14.84 -10.12 -0.87
C LEU A 22 14.44 -9.76 -2.31
N LEU A 23 14.99 -10.46 -3.30
CA LEU A 23 14.63 -10.30 -4.72
C LEU A 23 13.19 -10.71 -4.98
N SER A 24 12.75 -11.86 -4.47
CA SER A 24 11.37 -12.34 -4.58
C SER A 24 10.39 -11.33 -3.97
N ARG A 25 10.71 -10.75 -2.82
CA ARG A 25 9.89 -9.68 -2.20
C ARG A 25 9.82 -8.42 -3.06
N ARG A 26 10.92 -8.01 -3.69
CA ARG A 26 10.93 -6.86 -4.60
C ARG A 26 10.07 -7.12 -5.84
N GLN A 27 10.18 -8.30 -6.44
CA GLN A 27 9.38 -8.71 -7.59
C GLN A 27 7.89 -8.77 -7.23
N ALA A 28 7.53 -9.34 -6.08
CA ALA A 28 6.16 -9.37 -5.60
C ALA A 28 5.59 -7.95 -5.45
N ARG A 29 6.33 -7.02 -4.84
CA ARG A 29 5.92 -5.61 -4.73
C ARG A 29 5.68 -4.97 -6.10
N ALA A 30 6.62 -5.12 -7.04
CA ALA A 30 6.48 -4.56 -8.39
C ALA A 30 5.27 -5.15 -9.14
N ALA A 31 5.04 -6.45 -9.00
CA ALA A 31 3.87 -7.11 -9.59
C ALA A 31 2.55 -6.56 -9.01
N PHE A 32 2.50 -6.32 -7.70
CA PHE A 32 1.35 -5.67 -7.06
C PHE A 32 1.14 -4.26 -7.60
N GLU A 33 2.19 -3.42 -7.62
CA GLU A 33 2.09 -2.04 -8.13
C GLU A 33 1.57 -2.00 -9.58
N HIS A 34 2.02 -2.93 -10.43
CA HIS A 34 1.54 -3.03 -11.80
C HIS A 34 0.06 -3.45 -11.90
N GLU A 35 -0.37 -4.39 -11.07
CA GLU A 35 -1.76 -4.84 -11.02
C GLU A 35 -2.71 -3.70 -10.60
N PHE A 36 -2.31 -2.86 -9.65
CA PHE A 36 -3.10 -1.70 -9.23
C PHE A 36 -3.26 -0.69 -10.35
N ILE A 37 -2.16 -0.33 -11.02
CA ILE A 37 -2.18 0.59 -12.16
C ILE A 37 -3.11 0.05 -13.25
N ARG A 38 -3.04 -1.26 -13.54
CA ARG A 38 -3.93 -1.92 -14.50
C ARG A 38 -5.40 -1.81 -14.11
N ARG A 39 -5.74 -2.06 -12.84
CA ARG A 39 -7.13 -1.93 -12.32
C ARG A 39 -7.63 -0.49 -12.38
N PHE A 40 -6.77 0.48 -12.09
CA PHE A 40 -7.11 1.91 -12.18
C PHE A 40 -7.47 2.29 -13.61
N TRP A 41 -6.60 1.98 -14.59
CA TRP A 41 -6.87 2.29 -16.00
C TRP A 41 -8.10 1.56 -16.54
N ALA A 42 -8.32 0.30 -16.12
CA ALA A 42 -9.51 -0.43 -16.50
C ALA A 42 -10.81 0.28 -16.08
N ILE A 43 -10.85 0.97 -14.93
CA ILE A 43 -12.03 1.74 -14.52
C ILE A 43 -12.28 2.91 -15.48
N GLY A 44 -11.22 3.62 -15.90
CA GLY A 44 -11.31 4.71 -16.86
C GLY A 44 -11.70 4.23 -18.26
N ASP A 45 -11.07 3.16 -18.74
CA ASP A 45 -11.34 2.58 -20.06
C ASP A 45 -12.78 2.06 -20.16
N ASP A 46 -13.28 1.37 -19.13
CA ASP A 46 -14.66 0.88 -19.07
C ASP A 46 -15.66 2.05 -19.14
N ALA A 47 -15.37 3.16 -18.44
CA ALA A 47 -16.20 4.36 -18.47
C ALA A 47 -16.26 5.01 -19.87
N LEU A 48 -15.13 4.99 -20.60
CA LEU A 48 -15.06 5.51 -21.97
C LEU A 48 -15.76 4.63 -22.99
N GLN A 49 -15.74 3.30 -22.81
CA GLN A 49 -16.35 2.35 -23.74
C GLN A 49 -17.89 2.31 -23.65
N GLN A 50 -18.46 2.64 -22.49
CA GLN A 50 -19.90 2.55 -22.25
C GLN A 50 -20.52 3.84 -21.67
N PRO A 51 -20.42 4.97 -22.39
CA PRO A 51 -20.80 6.28 -21.86
C PRO A 51 -22.31 6.43 -21.57
N GLN A 52 -23.16 5.58 -22.17
CA GLN A 52 -24.61 5.66 -21.98
C GLN A 52 -25.18 4.65 -20.97
N THR A 53 -24.41 3.63 -20.60
CA THR A 53 -24.87 2.54 -19.72
C THR A 53 -24.42 2.75 -18.28
N HIS A 54 -23.35 3.51 -18.08
CA HIS A 54 -22.75 3.74 -16.77
C HIS A 54 -23.19 5.08 -16.19
N SER A 55 -24.02 5.03 -15.15
CA SER A 55 -24.52 6.21 -14.43
C SER A 55 -23.45 6.92 -13.57
N GLY A 56 -22.15 6.67 -13.82
CA GLY A 56 -21.02 7.11 -12.99
C GLY A 56 -20.99 6.46 -11.59
N THR A 57 -22.06 5.77 -11.19
CA THR A 57 -22.19 5.18 -9.86
C THR A 57 -21.37 3.89 -9.71
N VAL A 58 -21.26 3.09 -10.77
CA VAL A 58 -20.52 1.83 -10.76
C VAL A 58 -19.02 2.11 -10.76
N GLU A 59 -18.58 3.04 -11.60
CA GLU A 59 -17.19 3.46 -11.77
C GLU A 59 -16.69 4.09 -10.47
N ARG A 60 -17.48 5.01 -9.89
CA ARG A 60 -17.21 5.60 -8.59
C ARG A 60 -17.06 4.54 -7.51
N LYS A 61 -17.99 3.57 -7.43
CA LYS A 61 -17.92 2.50 -6.44
C LYS A 61 -16.67 1.63 -6.63
N ARG A 62 -16.29 1.33 -7.87
CA ARG A 62 -15.06 0.58 -8.20
C ARG A 62 -13.81 1.37 -7.82
N TYR A 63 -13.80 2.66 -8.12
CA TYR A 63 -12.70 3.57 -7.77
C TYR A 63 -12.50 3.67 -6.26
N LEU A 64 -13.56 3.96 -5.50
CA LEU A 64 -13.46 4.06 -4.04
C LEU A 64 -13.06 2.72 -3.39
N ARG A 65 -13.49 1.58 -3.95
CA ARG A 65 -13.02 0.25 -3.52
C ARG A 65 -11.53 0.04 -3.83
N LEU A 66 -11.05 0.52 -4.98
CA LEU A 66 -9.63 0.46 -5.32
C LEU A 66 -8.80 1.29 -4.33
N CYS A 67 -9.28 2.47 -3.93
CA CYS A 67 -8.61 3.27 -2.91
C CYS A 67 -8.54 2.55 -1.56
N GLU A 68 -9.62 1.89 -1.10
CA GLU A 68 -9.57 1.05 0.10
C GLU A 68 -8.52 -0.06 0.00
N ASP A 69 -8.43 -0.72 -1.16
CA ASP A 69 -7.40 -1.74 -1.43
C ASP A 69 -5.98 -1.15 -1.31
N GLU A 70 -5.75 0.07 -1.78
CA GLU A 70 -4.46 0.77 -1.68
C GLU A 70 -4.09 1.08 -0.22
N PHE A 71 -5.07 1.52 0.58
CA PHE A 71 -4.90 1.67 2.03
C PHE A 71 -4.53 0.33 2.68
N GLU A 72 -5.22 -0.77 2.36
CA GLU A 72 -4.90 -2.08 2.91
C GLU A 72 -3.48 -2.51 2.56
N VAL A 73 -3.10 -2.38 1.30
CA VAL A 73 -1.80 -2.82 0.79
C VAL A 73 -0.67 -1.99 1.42
N MET A 74 -0.89 -0.70 1.67
CA MET A 74 0.05 0.10 2.45
C MET A 74 0.17 -0.40 3.89
N ARG A 75 -0.96 -0.69 4.54
CA ARG A 75 -1.01 -1.26 5.91
C ARG A 75 -0.41 -2.66 6.02
N LEU A 76 -0.21 -3.36 4.91
CA LEU A 76 0.50 -4.64 4.88
C LEU A 76 1.99 -4.47 4.56
N GLY A 77 2.40 -3.26 4.15
CA GLY A 77 3.76 -2.98 3.73
C GLY A 77 4.10 -3.59 2.39
N SER A 78 3.07 -3.92 1.61
CA SER A 78 3.21 -4.49 0.28
C SER A 78 3.74 -3.46 -0.71
N ILE A 79 3.52 -2.16 -0.47
CA ILE A 79 4.11 -1.05 -1.24
C ILE A 79 5.15 -0.26 -0.42
N SER A 80 5.94 0.56 -1.11
CA SER A 80 6.93 1.44 -0.48
C SER A 80 6.28 2.74 0.04
N TRP A 81 6.89 3.40 1.03
CA TRP A 81 6.43 4.71 1.51
C TRP A 81 6.43 5.78 0.41
N ARG A 82 7.44 5.75 -0.47
CA ARG A 82 7.50 6.66 -1.62
C ARG A 82 6.34 6.43 -2.59
N THR A 83 6.04 5.18 -2.91
CA THR A 83 4.88 4.81 -3.73
C THR A 83 3.60 5.31 -3.08
N TRP A 84 3.47 5.06 -1.77
CA TRP A 84 2.32 5.46 -0.98
C TRP A 84 2.08 6.96 -0.97
N GLU A 85 3.10 7.80 -0.83
CA GLU A 85 2.90 9.26 -0.82
C GLU A 85 2.29 9.76 -2.12
N VAL A 86 2.80 9.28 -3.26
CA VAL A 86 2.26 9.65 -4.58
C VAL A 86 0.82 9.15 -4.73
N TRP A 87 0.55 7.91 -4.32
CA TRP A 87 -0.80 7.34 -4.41
C TRP A 87 -1.78 8.04 -3.48
N HIS A 88 -1.36 8.34 -2.25
CA HIS A 88 -2.18 9.01 -1.25
C HIS A 88 -2.63 10.40 -1.71
N GLU A 89 -1.73 11.18 -2.31
CA GLU A 89 -2.07 12.47 -2.93
C GLU A 89 -3.13 12.29 -4.02
N ALA A 90 -2.89 11.37 -4.97
CA ALA A 90 -3.84 11.09 -6.06
C ALA A 90 -5.21 10.56 -5.57
N ILE A 91 -5.22 9.74 -4.51
CA ILE A 91 -6.45 9.26 -3.87
C ILE A 91 -7.22 10.43 -3.27
N ARG A 92 -6.56 11.36 -2.57
CA ARG A 92 -7.23 12.52 -1.97
C ARG A 92 -7.87 13.39 -3.03
N ASP A 93 -7.14 13.67 -4.11
CA ASP A 93 -7.64 14.48 -5.21
C ASP A 93 -8.84 13.82 -5.90
N GLY A 94 -8.74 12.53 -6.24
CA GLY A 94 -9.84 11.82 -6.90
C GLY A 94 -11.04 11.56 -5.99
N ALA A 95 -10.82 11.26 -4.72
CA ALA A 95 -11.89 11.01 -3.76
C ALA A 95 -12.63 12.29 -3.33
N ALA A 96 -12.02 13.47 -3.47
CA ALA A 96 -12.65 14.75 -3.12
C ALA A 96 -13.96 14.99 -3.88
N VAL A 97 -14.01 14.58 -5.17
CA VAL A 97 -15.21 14.69 -6.03
C VAL A 97 -16.33 13.73 -5.59
N HIS A 98 -16.01 12.77 -4.72
CA HIS A 98 -16.93 11.72 -4.28
C HIS A 98 -17.24 11.78 -2.78
N ARG A 99 -17.04 12.95 -2.16
CA ARG A 99 -17.18 13.15 -0.70
C ARG A 99 -18.49 12.62 -0.12
N ASP A 100 -19.60 12.79 -0.83
CA ASP A 100 -20.94 12.37 -0.39
C ASP A 100 -21.12 10.84 -0.28
N TYR A 101 -20.16 10.05 -0.77
CA TYR A 101 -20.22 8.59 -0.78
C TYR A 101 -19.15 7.94 0.11
N LEU A 102 -18.37 8.73 0.85
CA LEU A 102 -17.23 8.20 1.61
C LEU A 102 -17.63 7.50 2.90
N ASP A 103 -18.85 7.69 3.40
CA ASP A 103 -19.33 7.06 4.64
C ASP A 103 -19.32 5.53 4.57
N ASP A 104 -19.46 4.97 3.35
CA ASP A 104 -19.35 3.54 3.11
C ASP A 104 -17.89 3.04 3.11
N TYR A 105 -16.90 3.92 3.02
CA TYR A 105 -15.50 3.57 2.79
C TYR A 105 -14.63 3.99 3.98
N GLU A 106 -14.40 3.04 4.89
CA GLU A 106 -13.83 3.30 6.22
C GLU A 106 -12.49 4.06 6.20
N TRP A 107 -11.52 3.62 5.39
CA TRP A 107 -10.18 4.20 5.39
C TRP A 107 -10.12 5.47 4.56
N VAL A 108 -10.75 5.48 3.38
CA VAL A 108 -10.81 6.68 2.54
C VAL A 108 -11.59 7.78 3.27
N GLY A 109 -12.73 7.46 3.88
CA GLY A 109 -13.51 8.38 4.71
C GLY A 109 -12.71 8.90 5.90
N THR A 110 -11.98 8.04 6.61
CA THR A 110 -11.08 8.47 7.71
C THR A 110 -9.98 9.41 7.21
N CYS A 111 -9.39 9.15 6.05
CA CYS A 111 -8.38 10.01 5.42
C CYS A 111 -8.98 11.38 5.07
N MET A 112 -10.13 11.38 4.40
CA MET A 112 -10.77 12.62 3.92
C MET A 112 -11.42 13.44 5.04
N GLY A 113 -11.71 12.83 6.19
CA GLY A 113 -12.18 13.51 7.40
C GLY A 113 -11.10 14.29 8.15
N VAL A 114 -9.82 14.11 7.79
CA VAL A 114 -8.71 14.90 8.32
C VAL A 114 -8.28 15.92 7.28
N GLU A 115 -7.96 17.12 7.77
CA GLU A 115 -7.38 18.21 6.99
C GLU A 115 -6.12 17.76 6.25
N ASP A 116 -5.59 18.65 5.40
CA ASP A 116 -4.44 18.34 4.56
C ASP A 116 -3.27 17.76 5.36
N HIS A 117 -2.82 16.57 4.95
CA HIS A 117 -1.78 15.82 5.62
C HIS A 117 -1.01 14.97 4.61
N PRO A 118 0.30 14.76 4.82
CA PRO A 118 1.09 13.89 3.97
C PRO A 118 0.72 12.42 4.20
N GLY A 119 0.91 11.57 3.19
CA GLY A 119 0.67 10.13 3.30
C GLY A 119 1.41 9.47 4.47
N ALA A 120 2.59 9.97 4.83
CA ALA A 120 3.38 9.52 5.98
C ALA A 120 2.68 9.69 7.34
N ASP A 121 1.74 10.63 7.43
CA ASP A 121 0.99 10.99 8.64
C ASP A 121 -0.50 10.65 8.52
N CYS A 122 -0.89 9.90 7.50
CA CYS A 122 -2.29 9.54 7.27
C CYS A 122 -2.85 8.64 8.40
N PRO A 123 -3.91 9.05 9.12
CA PRO A 123 -4.44 8.27 10.24
C PRO A 123 -5.11 6.95 9.78
N ALA A 124 -5.60 6.89 8.55
CA ALA A 124 -6.30 5.72 8.02
C ALA A 124 -5.40 4.48 7.87
N ILE A 125 -4.09 4.66 7.61
CA ILE A 125 -3.13 3.54 7.57
C ILE A 125 -2.70 3.05 8.96
N PHE A 126 -3.05 3.77 10.03
CA PHE A 126 -2.68 3.37 11.40
C PHE A 126 -3.88 2.86 12.22
N ARG A 127 -5.10 3.29 11.90
CA ARG A 127 -6.31 2.88 12.63
C ARG A 127 -6.68 1.43 12.32
N SER A 128 -6.88 0.55 13.29
CA SER A 128 -7.46 -0.77 13.00
C SER A 128 -8.85 -0.59 12.39
N GLY A 129 -9.10 -1.23 11.25
CA GLY A 129 -10.40 -1.20 10.59
C GLY A 129 -10.85 -2.56 10.11
N THR A 130 -12.11 -2.63 9.75
CA THR A 130 -12.78 -3.83 9.26
C THR A 130 -12.49 -4.10 7.79
N GLY A 131 -12.25 -3.03 7.02
CA GLY A 131 -11.91 -3.14 5.59
C GLY A 131 -13.00 -3.83 4.78
N VAL A 132 -14.29 -3.63 5.14
CA VAL A 132 -15.45 -4.35 4.56
C VAL A 132 -15.49 -4.29 3.03
N HIS A 133 -14.93 -3.22 2.45
CA HIS A 133 -14.91 -3.01 1.01
C HIS A 133 -13.58 -3.29 0.32
N SER A 134 -12.55 -3.71 1.07
CA SER A 134 -11.31 -4.17 0.48
C SER A 134 -11.47 -5.60 -0.05
N GLN A 135 -11.04 -5.81 -1.29
CA GLN A 135 -11.08 -7.10 -1.98
C GLN A 135 -9.90 -8.00 -1.60
N HIS A 136 -8.83 -7.43 -1.06
CA HIS A 136 -7.66 -8.21 -0.67
C HIS A 136 -7.95 -8.93 0.66
N MET A 137 -7.76 -10.26 0.65
CA MET A 137 -8.20 -11.19 1.69
C MET A 137 -7.44 -11.07 3.03
N SER A 138 -6.70 -9.99 3.28
CA SER A 138 -5.91 -9.84 4.50
C SER A 138 -6.78 -9.58 5.74
N ALA A 139 -8.02 -9.08 5.54
CA ALA A 139 -9.07 -9.11 6.54
C ALA A 139 -9.37 -10.52 7.09
N ARG A 140 -9.03 -11.59 6.36
CA ARG A 140 -9.17 -13.00 6.81
C ARG A 140 -7.95 -13.57 7.53
N TRP A 141 -6.81 -12.88 7.56
CA TRP A 141 -5.61 -13.36 8.26
C TRP A 141 -5.70 -13.06 9.76
N ARG A 142 -6.25 -14.01 10.53
CA ARG A 142 -6.11 -14.08 11.99
C ARG A 142 -4.64 -13.90 12.36
N SER A 143 -4.32 -12.85 13.11
CA SER A 143 -3.12 -12.69 13.96
C SER A 143 -1.89 -13.52 13.53
N SER A 144 -1.28 -13.18 12.39
CA SER A 144 -0.01 -13.79 12.01
C SER A 144 1.14 -12.95 12.56
N VAL A 145 2.29 -13.59 12.80
CA VAL A 145 3.56 -12.94 13.19
C VAL A 145 3.93 -11.78 12.25
N GLY A 146 3.47 -11.83 10.99
CA GLY A 146 3.62 -10.75 10.02
C GLY A 146 2.95 -9.44 10.42
N ARG A 147 1.81 -9.48 11.14
CA ARG A 147 1.07 -8.29 11.57
C ARG A 147 1.82 -7.54 12.69
N LEU A 148 2.37 -8.29 13.65
CA LEU A 148 3.24 -7.75 14.71
C LEU A 148 4.51 -7.13 14.11
N TRP A 149 5.21 -7.89 13.25
CA TRP A 149 6.38 -7.38 12.55
C TRP A 149 6.07 -6.13 11.73
N PHE A 150 4.92 -6.08 11.06
CA PHE A 150 4.50 -4.89 10.33
C PHE A 150 4.36 -3.70 11.27
N THR A 151 3.61 -3.79 12.38
CA THR A 151 3.45 -2.65 13.30
C THR A 151 4.78 -2.12 13.83
N THR A 152 5.70 -3.01 14.24
CA THR A 152 7.02 -2.62 14.74
C THR A 152 7.93 -2.09 13.64
N ALA A 153 7.96 -2.74 12.47
CA ALA A 153 8.77 -2.33 11.34
C ALA A 153 8.26 -1.04 10.71
N SER A 154 6.95 -0.79 10.72
CA SER A 154 6.32 0.41 10.19
C SER A 154 6.62 1.63 11.06
N ALA A 155 6.62 1.50 12.38
CA ALA A 155 7.06 2.56 13.28
C ALA A 155 8.55 2.91 13.07
N ALA A 156 9.41 1.90 12.96
CA ALA A 156 10.83 2.09 12.68
C ALA A 156 11.08 2.69 11.29
N ARG A 157 10.41 2.18 10.25
CA ARG A 157 10.50 2.69 8.87
C ARG A 157 9.96 4.10 8.74
N ARG A 158 8.86 4.44 9.41
CA ARG A 158 8.35 5.81 9.47
C ARG A 158 9.37 6.73 10.11
N THR A 159 9.96 6.33 11.25
CA THR A 159 10.98 7.12 11.92
C THR A 159 12.22 7.32 11.03
N ALA A 160 12.66 6.26 10.34
CA ALA A 160 13.78 6.32 9.40
C ALA A 160 13.45 7.16 8.16
N TYR A 161 12.23 7.07 7.63
CA TYR A 161 11.77 7.84 6.48
C TYR A 161 11.62 9.32 6.82
N ILE A 162 10.94 9.66 7.92
CA ILE A 162 10.78 11.05 8.39
C ILE A 162 12.15 11.66 8.72
N ARG A 163 13.05 10.91 9.37
CA ARG A 163 14.41 11.41 9.65
C ARG A 163 15.25 11.52 8.38
N GLY A 164 15.20 10.53 7.49
CA GLY A 164 15.97 10.49 6.24
C GLY A 164 15.50 11.52 5.21
N GLY A 165 14.19 11.68 5.03
CA GLY A 165 13.58 12.65 4.13
C GLY A 165 13.85 14.09 4.53
N ARG A 166 13.95 14.38 5.84
CA ARG A 166 14.35 15.71 6.33
C ARG A 166 15.80 16.09 5.99
N PHE A 167 16.69 15.13 5.69
CA PHE A 167 18.05 15.44 5.25
C PHE A 167 18.13 15.84 3.77
N THR A 168 17.16 15.43 2.95
CA THR A 168 17.16 15.73 1.51
C THR A 168 16.49 17.06 1.16
N THR A 169 15.63 17.62 2.02
CA THR A 169 14.86 18.84 1.72
C THR A 169 15.50 20.14 2.25
N ARG A 170 16.71 20.10 2.82
CA ARG A 170 17.41 21.28 3.37
C ARG A 170 18.63 21.74 2.56
N ALA A 171 18.63 21.42 1.27
CA ALA A 171 19.66 21.83 0.31
C ALA A 171 19.01 22.54 -0.88
N SER A 172 18.39 23.69 -0.62
CA SER A 172 18.00 24.69 -1.61
C SER A 172 17.79 26.02 -0.89
#